data_AF-A0A4D4LJB0-F1
#
_entry.id   AF-A0A4D4LJB0-F1
#
_cell.length_a   1.000
_cell.length_b   1.000
_cell.length_c   1.000
_cell.angle_alpha   90.00
_cell.angle_beta   90.00
_cell.angle_gamma   90.00
#
_symmetry.space_group_name_H-M   'P 1'
#
loop_
_entity.id
_entity.type
_entity.pdbx_description
1 polymer ?
#
loop_
_entity_poly.entity_id
_entity_poly.type
_entity_poly.pdbx_seq_one_letter_code
_entity_poly.pdbx_strand_id
1 'polypeptide(L)'
;MASEVPGLPDDTLERLVRLSVPQPWATATTPVRLTEAWEKLPRLHVLCSFAVAEVRARIGVVPAFRHMATEGWAYRELPGWHWPMFDQPGELAAILRDAA
;
A
#
# COMPACT_ATOMS: atom_id res chain seq x y z
N MET A 1 -2.72 -13.62 9.98
CA MET A 1 -1.59 -13.38 10.88
C MET A 1 -0.40 -13.11 9.99
N ALA A 2 0.36 -12.04 10.24
CA ALA A 2 1.54 -11.69 9.44
C ALA A 2 2.36 -12.95 9.17
N SER A 3 2.54 -13.33 7.90
CA SER A 3 3.50 -14.36 7.52
C SER A 3 4.89 -13.93 8.01
N GLU A 4 5.72 -14.87 8.46
CA GLU A 4 7.12 -14.59 8.77
C GLU A 4 7.79 -13.92 7.56
N VAL A 5 8.38 -12.76 7.79
CA VAL A 5 9.09 -12.00 6.78
C VAL A 5 10.58 -12.20 7.01
N PRO A 6 11.29 -12.81 6.05
CA PRO A 6 12.73 -12.97 6.16
C PRO A 6 13.43 -11.63 6.37
N GLY A 7 14.37 -11.57 7.32
CA GLY A 7 15.23 -10.39 7.52
C GLY A 7 14.68 -9.32 8.46
N LEU A 8 13.49 -9.50 9.05
CA LEU A 8 13.05 -8.63 10.16
C LEU A 8 13.78 -9.00 11.46
N PRO A 9 14.11 -8.00 12.31
CA PRO A 9 14.51 -8.27 13.69
C PRO A 9 13.44 -9.08 14.43
N ASP A 10 13.86 -10.06 15.23
CA ASP A 10 12.99 -11.03 15.90
C ASP A 10 11.87 -10.39 16.74
N ASP A 11 12.11 -9.20 17.32
CA ASP A 11 11.14 -8.49 18.15
C ASP A 11 10.14 -7.62 17.37
N THR A 12 10.31 -7.48 16.04
CA THR A 12 9.51 -6.56 15.22
C THR A 12 8.04 -6.96 15.20
N LEU A 13 7.75 -8.24 14.97
CA LEU A 13 6.37 -8.75 14.93
C LEU A 13 5.71 -8.66 16.30
N GLU A 14 6.44 -9.01 17.37
CA GLU A 14 5.92 -8.91 18.74
C GLU A 14 5.59 -7.45 19.08
N ARG A 15 6.50 -6.52 18.77
CA ARG A 15 6.29 -5.09 18.98
C ARG A 15 5.10 -4.58 18.16
N LEU A 16 4.97 -4.98 16.90
CA LEU A 16 3.85 -4.59 16.05
C LEU A 16 2.51 -5.07 16.64
N VAL A 17 2.44 -6.34 17.06
CA VAL A 17 1.23 -6.90 17.69
C VAL A 17 0.91 -6.16 18.99
N ARG A 18 1.91 -5.94 19.85
CA ARG A 18 1.74 -5.26 21.14
C ARG A 18 1.25 -3.82 21.01
N LEU A 19 1.68 -3.11 19.97
CA LEU A 19 1.30 -1.71 19.72
C LEU A 19 0.05 -1.55 18.84
N SER A 20 -0.44 -2.65 18.25
CA SER A 20 -1.66 -2.61 17.45
C SER A 20 -2.90 -2.49 18.34
N VAL A 21 -3.89 -1.72 17.88
CA VAL A 21 -5.19 -1.59 18.53
C VAL A 21 -6.30 -2.07 17.59
N PRO A 22 -7.44 -2.57 18.11
CA PRO A 22 -8.55 -2.96 17.25
C PRO A 22 -9.04 -1.80 16.38
N GLN A 23 -9.20 -2.04 15.08
CA GLN A 23 -9.80 -1.08 14.15
C GLN A 23 -11.31 -0.97 14.43
N PRO A 24 -11.87 0.24 14.67
CA PRO A 24 -13.31 0.40 14.87
C PRO A 24 -14.10 -0.08 13.65
N TRP A 25 -15.05 -1.01 13.86
CA TRP A 25 -15.78 -1.67 12.77
C TRP A 25 -16.48 -0.70 11.79
N ALA A 26 -16.98 0.43 12.31
CA ALA A 26 -17.68 1.42 11.52
C ALA A 26 -16.80 2.05 10.42
N THR A 27 -15.47 2.09 10.57
CA THR A 27 -14.60 2.68 9.52
C THR A 27 -14.57 1.84 8.24
N ALA A 28 -14.81 0.53 8.35
CA ALA A 28 -14.80 -0.40 7.21
C ALA A 28 -16.19 -0.53 6.55
N THR A 29 -17.26 -0.23 7.29
CA THR A 29 -18.63 -0.57 6.87
C THR A 29 -19.54 0.63 6.66
N THR A 30 -19.22 1.79 7.22
CA THR A 30 -20.01 3.01 7.02
C THR A 30 -19.87 3.47 5.57
N PRO A 31 -20.98 3.65 4.83
CA PRO A 31 -20.93 4.16 3.46
C PRO A 31 -20.32 5.56 3.41
N VAL A 32 -19.39 5.77 2.48
CA VAL A 32 -18.81 7.09 2.20
C VAL A 32 -19.27 7.57 0.82
N ARG A 33 -19.57 8.87 0.70
CA ARG A 33 -19.84 9.51 -0.59
C ARG A 33 -18.55 10.13 -1.10
N LEU A 34 -18.05 9.62 -2.23
CA LEU A 34 -16.89 10.19 -2.91
C LEU A 34 -17.35 11.34 -3.83
N THR A 35 -16.70 12.50 -3.73
CA THR A 35 -16.97 13.68 -4.57
C THR A 35 -16.09 13.74 -5.81
N GLU A 36 -15.26 12.71 -6.03
CA GLU A 36 -14.28 12.62 -7.14
C GLU A 36 -13.18 13.70 -7.10
N ALA A 37 -13.19 14.62 -6.11
CA ALA A 37 -12.16 15.66 -5.98
C ALA A 37 -10.73 15.09 -5.86
N TRP A 38 -10.60 13.89 -5.29
CA TRP A 38 -9.35 13.18 -5.14
C TRP A 38 -8.72 12.77 -6.48
N GLU A 39 -9.50 12.64 -7.56
CA GLU A 39 -9.00 12.20 -8.88
C GLU A 39 -8.07 13.23 -9.52
N LYS A 40 -8.22 14.51 -9.14
CA LYS A 40 -7.42 15.64 -9.62
C LYS A 40 -6.05 15.75 -8.93
N LEU A 41 -5.84 14.99 -7.86
CA LEU A 41 -4.59 15.02 -7.12
C LEU A 41 -3.54 14.11 -7.80
N PRO A 42 -2.28 14.56 -7.89
CA PRO A 42 -1.18 13.68 -8.24
C PRO A 42 -1.12 12.49 -7.26
N ARG A 43 -0.87 11.30 -7.79
CA ARG A 43 -0.86 10.05 -7.01
C ARG A 43 0.36 9.23 -7.40
N LEU A 44 1.00 8.65 -6.39
CA LEU A 44 2.03 7.64 -6.56
C LEU A 44 1.56 6.34 -5.89
N HIS A 45 1.62 5.24 -6.64
CA HIS A 45 1.32 3.90 -6.17
C HIS A 45 2.62 3.17 -5.85
N VAL A 46 2.90 2.92 -4.57
CA VAL A 46 4.01 2.06 -4.12
C VAL A 46 3.50 0.64 -3.95
N LEU A 47 3.92 -0.26 -4.83
CA LEU A 47 3.38 -1.61 -4.95
C LEU A 47 4.31 -2.63 -4.31
N CYS A 48 3.86 -3.25 -3.21
CA CYS A 48 4.68 -4.21 -2.46
C CYS A 48 4.32 -5.68 -2.73
N SER A 49 3.06 -5.93 -3.12
CA SER A 49 2.51 -7.29 -3.24
C SER A 49 2.12 -7.70 -4.66
N PHE A 50 2.09 -6.75 -5.59
CA PHE A 50 1.72 -6.99 -6.99
C PHE A 50 2.63 -6.19 -7.90
N ALA A 51 3.06 -6.79 -9.01
CA ALA A 51 3.74 -6.02 -10.05
C ALA A 51 2.76 -5.04 -10.73
N VAL A 52 3.29 -4.01 -11.40
CA VAL A 52 2.50 -3.04 -12.19
C VAL A 52 1.69 -3.77 -13.27
N ALA A 53 2.28 -4.77 -13.94
CA ALA A 53 1.59 -5.56 -14.95
C ALA A 53 0.35 -6.27 -14.37
N GLU A 54 0.49 -6.81 -13.17
CA GLU A 54 -0.57 -7.48 -12.43
C GLU A 54 -1.68 -6.52 -11.97
N VAL A 55 -1.31 -5.32 -11.51
CA VAL A 55 -2.25 -4.25 -11.19
C VAL A 55 -3.02 -3.86 -12.45
N ARG A 56 -2.34 -3.61 -13.57
CA ARG A 56 -2.95 -3.19 -14.84
C ARG A 56 -3.95 -4.20 -15.37
N ALA A 57 -3.63 -5.49 -15.30
CA ALA A 57 -4.54 -6.56 -15.70
C ALA A 57 -5.85 -6.58 -14.88
N ARG A 58 -5.84 -6.07 -13.64
CA ARG A 58 -6.99 -6.07 -12.73
C ARG A 58 -7.89 -4.84 -12.84
N ILE A 59 -7.40 -3.71 -13.38
CA ILE A 59 -8.13 -2.43 -13.42
C ILE A 59 -9.52 -2.55 -14.08
N GLY A 60 -9.63 -3.33 -15.16
CA GLY A 60 -10.89 -3.50 -15.90
C GLY A 60 -11.84 -4.57 -15.35
N VAL A 61 -11.37 -5.41 -14.43
CA VAL A 61 -12.10 -6.61 -13.98
C VAL A 61 -12.39 -6.62 -12.47
N VAL A 62 -11.53 -6.00 -11.65
CA VAL A 62 -11.70 -5.90 -10.20
C VAL A 62 -12.02 -4.45 -9.82
N PRO A 63 -13.22 -4.14 -9.31
CA PRO A 63 -13.61 -2.77 -8.96
C PRO A 63 -12.63 -2.08 -8.00
N ALA A 64 -12.02 -2.81 -7.08
CA ALA A 64 -11.02 -2.28 -6.16
C ALA A 64 -9.78 -1.70 -6.84
N PHE A 65 -9.43 -2.13 -8.06
CA PHE A 65 -8.25 -1.65 -8.79
C PHE A 65 -8.59 -0.50 -9.75
N ARG A 66 -9.87 -0.18 -9.99
CA ARG A 66 -10.28 0.82 -10.98
C ARG A 66 -9.62 2.18 -10.76
N HIS A 67 -9.53 2.60 -9.51
CA HIS A 67 -8.95 3.89 -9.12
C HIS A 67 -7.44 4.01 -9.41
N MET A 68 -6.78 2.87 -9.66
CA MET A 68 -5.37 2.81 -10.04
C MET A 68 -5.16 2.97 -11.54
N ALA A 69 -6.19 3.23 -12.35
CA ALA A 69 -6.05 3.59 -13.77
C ALA A 69 -5.34 4.94 -13.93
N THR A 70 -4.01 4.91 -13.95
CA THR A 70 -3.15 6.10 -14.01
C THR A 70 -2.00 5.91 -15.01
N GLU A 71 -1.29 7.00 -15.27
CA GLU A 71 -0.10 7.02 -16.12
C GLU A 71 1.02 6.12 -15.60
N GLY A 72 1.87 5.59 -16.49
CA GLY A 72 2.93 4.64 -16.13
C GLY A 72 3.95 5.15 -15.11
N TRP A 73 4.24 6.46 -15.08
CA TRP A 73 5.19 7.06 -14.14
C TRP A 73 4.66 7.13 -12.69
N ALA A 74 3.35 6.92 -12.50
CA ALA A 74 2.67 6.97 -11.21
C ALA A 74 2.81 5.70 -10.37
N TYR A 75 3.71 4.77 -10.75
CA TYR A 75 3.97 3.54 -10.00
C TYR A 75 5.44 3.45 -9.57
N ARG A 76 5.66 2.85 -8.41
CA ARG A 76 6.95 2.35 -7.94
C ARG A 76 6.73 0.94 -7.43
N GLU A 77 7.51 -0.01 -7.93
CA GLU A 77 7.52 -1.36 -7.38
C GLU A 77 8.53 -1.41 -6.23
N LEU A 78 8.10 -1.94 -5.10
CA LEU A 78 8.96 -2.24 -3.95
C LEU A 78 8.59 -3.64 -3.44
N PRO A 79 8.87 -4.71 -4.21
CA PRO A 79 8.45 -6.06 -3.86
C PRO A 79 9.09 -6.51 -2.55
N GLY A 80 8.26 -6.92 -1.60
CA GLY A 80 8.67 -7.23 -0.25
C GLY A 80 7.46 -7.54 0.60
N TRP A 81 7.46 -7.06 1.84
CA TRP A 81 6.32 -7.21 2.72
C TRP A 81 5.21 -6.18 2.46
N HIS A 82 4.02 -6.44 3.00
CA HIS A 82 2.91 -5.49 2.96
C HIS A 82 3.20 -4.20 3.75
N TRP A 83 4.16 -4.23 4.67
CA TRP A 83 4.56 -3.10 5.51
C TRP A 83 6.02 -2.69 5.23
N PRO A 84 6.29 -2.05 4.07
CA PRO A 84 7.64 -1.68 3.61
C PRO A 84 8.42 -0.81 4.60
N MET A 85 7.73 -0.14 5.52
CA MET A 85 8.38 0.64 6.58
C MET A 85 9.13 -0.22 7.61
N PHE A 86 8.95 -1.54 7.62
CA PHE A 86 9.67 -2.46 8.50
C PHE A 86 10.80 -3.20 7.80
N ASP A 87 10.57 -3.74 6.60
CA ASP A 87 11.55 -4.54 5.87
C ASP A 87 12.43 -3.71 4.91
N GLN A 88 11.90 -2.64 4.32
CA GLN A 88 12.62 -1.79 3.35
C GLN A 88 12.47 -0.28 3.63
N PRO A 89 12.79 0.20 4.85
CA PRO A 89 12.53 1.59 5.24
C PRO A 89 13.35 2.62 4.45
N GLY A 90 14.58 2.28 4.04
CA GLY A 90 15.46 3.19 3.30
C GLY A 90 14.99 3.42 1.87
N GLU A 91 14.63 2.34 1.18
CA GLU A 91 14.10 2.33 -0.18
C GLU A 91 12.75 3.05 -0.23
N LEU A 92 11.87 2.78 0.74
CA LEU A 92 10.60 3.51 0.87
C LEU A 92 10.84 5.01 1.07
N ALA A 93 11.77 5.40 1.94
CA ALA A 93 12.09 6.80 2.18
C ALA A 93 12.65 7.50 0.92
N ALA A 94 13.48 6.81 0.12
CA ALA A 94 13.97 7.35 -1.14
C ALA A 94 12.83 7.58 -2.14
N ILE A 95 11.92 6.62 -2.28
CA ILE A 95 10.74 6.76 -3.14
C ILE A 95 9.87 7.96 -2.72
N LEU A 96 9.63 8.12 -1.42
CA LEU A 96 8.80 9.21 -0.90
C LEU A 96 9.48 10.58 -1.09
N ARG A 97 10.79 10.66 -0.88
CA ARG A 97 11.56 11.89 -1.11
C ARG A 97 11.54 12.31 -2.57
N ASP A 98 11.66 11.36 -3.50
CA ASP A 98 11.65 11.66 -4.93
C ASP A 98 10.26 12.11 -5.44
N ALA A 99 9.21 11.88 -4.65
CA ALA A 99 7.83 12.26 -4.94
C ALA A 99 7.37 13.56 -4.24
N ALA A 100 8.18 14.09 -3.32
CA ALA A 100 7.92 15.31 -2.55
C ALA A 100 8.33 16.58 -3.32
#